data_AF-A0A0D5LT25-F1
#
_entry.id   AF-A0A0D5LT25-F1
#
_cell.length_a   1.000
_cell.length_b   1.000
_cell.length_c   1.000
_cell.angle_alpha   90.00
_cell.angle_beta   90.00
_cell.angle_gamma   90.00
#
_symmetry.space_group_name_H-M   'P 1'
#
loop_
_entity.id
_entity.type
_entity.pdbx_description
1 polymer ?
#
loop_
_entity_poly.entity_id
_entity_poly.type
_entity_poly.pdbx_seq_one_letter_code
_entity_poly.pdbx_strand_id
1 'polypeptide(L)'
;MNMFVLNLVLAIIWVAVTGSASLHNLVFGFIVGAICVALVRYQVGGRGYYTRMRRIISLFLLFLYELMVSAWSVAKLVCSPRMELKPGIFRYELRLERDFEIVLLANMITLTPGTLSVDVSDDKKYLYIHALDCADPDGIRRGIADGFETKIREAFA
;
A
#
# COMPACT_ATOMS: atom_id res chain seq x y z
N MET A 1 -22.73 3.84 15.39
CA MET A 1 -22.33 3.23 16.68
C MET A 1 -21.61 4.30 17.48
N ASN A 2 -22.07 4.63 18.69
CA ASN A 2 -21.40 5.63 19.53
C ASN A 2 -19.96 5.17 19.79
N MET A 3 -18.96 6.05 19.58
CA MET A 3 -17.54 5.72 19.77
C MET A 3 -17.24 5.20 21.18
N PHE A 4 -18.02 5.69 22.15
CA PHE A 4 -18.02 5.19 23.52
C PHE A 4 -18.38 3.70 23.61
N VAL A 5 -19.40 3.26 22.87
CA VAL A 5 -19.83 1.85 22.83
C VAL A 5 -18.76 0.98 22.17
N LEU A 6 -18.12 1.47 21.10
CA LEU A 6 -17.01 0.76 20.46
C LEU A 6 -15.82 0.60 21.42
N ASN A 7 -15.45 1.66 22.14
CA ASN A 7 -14.37 1.59 23.12
C ASN A 7 -14.70 0.62 24.26
N LEU A 8 -15.95 0.61 24.72
CA LEU A 8 -16.42 -0.31 25.76
C LEU A 8 -16.32 -1.77 25.30
N VAL A 9 -16.72 -2.06 24.06
CA VAL A 9 -16.60 -3.40 23.46
C VAL A 9 -15.13 -3.81 23.35
N LEU A 10 -14.23 -2.91 22.92
CA LEU A 10 -12.79 -3.17 22.85
C LEU A 10 -12.18 -3.48 24.23
N ALA A 11 -12.59 -2.75 25.27
CA ALA A 11 -12.14 -3.00 26.63
C ALA A 11 -12.61 -4.37 27.16
N ILE A 12 -13.82 -4.80 26.80
CA ILE A 12 -14.35 -6.12 27.15
C ILE A 12 -13.58 -7.23 26.41
N ILE A 13 -13.33 -7.04 25.10
CA ILE A 13 -12.52 -7.97 24.30
C ILE A 13 -11.11 -8.07 24.87
N TRP A 14 -10.51 -6.95 25.26
CA TRP A 14 -9.19 -6.90 25.90
C TRP A 14 -9.13 -7.76 27.16
N VAL A 15 -10.12 -7.64 28.05
CA VAL A 15 -10.22 -8.45 29.27
C VAL A 15 -10.44 -9.93 28.95
N ALA A 16 -11.25 -10.25 27.94
CA ALA A 16 -11.49 -11.63 27.51
C ALA A 16 -10.21 -12.29 26.96
N VAL A 17 -9.41 -11.55 26.18
CA VAL A 17 -8.15 -12.03 25.61
C VAL A 17 -7.06 -12.19 26.67
N THR A 18 -7.00 -11.25 27.62
CA THR A 18 -5.98 -11.27 28.69
C THR A 18 -6.36 -12.21 29.84
N GLY A 19 -7.61 -12.68 29.92
CA GLY A 19 -8.08 -13.65 30.91
C GLY A 19 -8.10 -13.13 32.35
N SER A 20 -7.89 -11.83 32.58
CA SER A 20 -7.80 -11.23 33.91
C SER A 20 -8.85 -10.13 34.10
N ALA A 21 -9.91 -10.44 34.85
CA ALA A 21 -10.99 -9.50 35.17
C ALA A 21 -10.65 -8.60 36.38
N SER A 22 -9.49 -7.93 36.33
CA SER A 22 -9.11 -6.94 37.35
C SER A 22 -9.49 -5.52 36.92
N LEU A 23 -9.83 -4.65 37.89
CA LEU A 23 -10.21 -3.26 37.64
C LEU A 23 -9.11 -2.50 36.88
N HIS A 24 -7.84 -2.71 37.27
CA HIS A 24 -6.69 -2.09 36.62
C HIS A 24 -6.55 -2.53 35.15
N ASN A 25 -6.79 -3.81 34.84
CA ASN A 25 -6.72 -4.33 33.48
C ASN A 25 -7.88 -3.82 32.61
N LEU A 26 -9.08 -3.64 33.18
CA LEU A 26 -10.21 -3.03 32.49
C LEU A 26 -9.93 -1.55 32.15
N VAL A 27 -9.40 -0.79 33.10
CA VAL A 27 -9.01 0.62 32.88
C VAL A 27 -7.90 0.72 31.83
N PHE A 28 -6.91 -0.17 31.89
CA PHE A 28 -5.84 -0.24 30.89
C PHE A 28 -6.39 -0.55 29.49
N GLY A 29 -7.25 -1.56 29.36
CA GLY A 29 -7.91 -1.90 28.10
C GLY A 29 -8.79 -0.77 27.56
N PHE A 30 -9.44 0.00 28.42
CA PHE A 30 -10.23 1.17 28.03
C PHE A 30 -9.36 2.33 27.53
N ILE A 31 -8.20 2.56 28.14
CA ILE A 31 -7.22 3.57 27.68
C ILE A 31 -6.61 3.16 26.35
N VAL A 32 -6.18 1.90 26.21
CA VAL A 32 -5.65 1.36 24.95
C VAL A 32 -6.70 1.43 23.85
N GLY A 33 -7.93 1.01 24.13
CA GLY A 33 -9.05 1.13 23.21
C GLY A 33 -9.35 2.58 22.83
N ALA A 34 -9.28 3.52 23.78
CA ALA A 34 -9.49 4.94 23.52
C ALA A 34 -8.40 5.52 22.62
N ILE A 35 -7.13 5.13 22.83
CA ILE A 35 -6.00 5.52 21.99
C ILE A 35 -6.16 4.93 20.59
N CYS A 36 -6.49 3.64 20.47
CA CYS A 36 -6.75 2.99 19.19
C CYS A 36 -7.89 3.68 18.44
N VAL A 37 -9.01 3.95 19.11
CA VAL A 37 -10.13 4.68 18.53
C VAL A 37 -9.72 6.11 18.18
N ALA A 38 -8.92 6.82 18.99
CA ALA A 38 -8.49 8.18 18.71
C ALA A 38 -7.53 8.28 17.51
N LEU A 39 -6.58 7.35 17.37
CA LEU A 39 -5.69 7.24 16.21
C LEU A 39 -6.48 6.96 14.94
N VAL A 40 -7.49 6.09 15.03
CA VAL A 40 -8.35 5.73 13.89
C VAL A 40 -9.41 6.81 13.64
N ARG A 41 -9.81 7.59 14.65
CA ARG A 41 -10.86 8.63 14.59
C ARG A 41 -10.56 9.73 13.57
N TYR A 42 -9.28 10.08 13.40
CA TYR A 42 -8.88 11.05 12.37
C TYR A 42 -9.22 10.56 10.94
N GLN A 43 -9.34 9.24 10.73
CA GLN A 43 -9.77 8.64 9.47
C GLN A 43 -11.26 8.23 9.43
N VAL A 44 -11.97 8.19 10.56
CA VAL A 44 -13.32 7.58 10.71
C VAL A 44 -14.48 8.59 10.56
N GLY A 45 -14.21 9.85 10.22
CA GLY A 45 -15.20 10.93 10.18
C GLY A 45 -16.28 10.89 9.08
N GLY A 46 -16.43 9.85 8.26
CA GLY A 46 -17.43 9.86 7.18
C GLY A 46 -17.91 8.49 6.69
N ARG A 47 -19.11 8.49 6.09
CA ARG A 47 -19.74 7.32 5.39
C ARG A 47 -18.82 6.65 4.34
N GLY A 48 -17.69 7.26 3.99
CA GLY A 48 -16.65 6.71 3.11
C GLY A 48 -15.57 5.83 3.79
N TYR A 49 -15.61 5.61 5.11
CA TYR A 49 -14.57 4.82 5.79
C TYR A 49 -14.52 3.35 5.33
N TYR A 50 -15.67 2.68 5.26
CA TYR A 50 -15.72 1.27 4.85
C TYR A 50 -15.32 1.09 3.38
N THR A 51 -15.71 2.02 2.51
CA THR A 51 -15.30 2.02 1.10
C THR A 51 -13.82 2.32 0.94
N ARG A 52 -13.27 3.29 1.68
CA ARG A 52 -11.83 3.59 1.70
C ARG A 52 -11.01 2.41 2.21
N MET A 53 -11.41 1.79 3.32
CA MET A 53 -10.72 0.60 3.86
C MET A 53 -10.73 -0.57 2.86
N ARG A 54 -11.86 -0.82 2.17
CA ARG A 54 -11.92 -1.83 1.09
C ARG A 54 -10.98 -1.51 -0.06
N ARG A 55 -10.83 -0.24 -0.44
CA ARG A 55 -9.92 0.19 -1.51
C ARG A 55 -8.45 0.04 -1.09
N ILE A 56 -8.11 0.38 0.16
CA ILE A 56 -6.76 0.16 0.71
C ILE A 56 -6.43 -1.33 0.76
N ILE A 57 -7.36 -2.18 1.22
CA ILE A 57 -7.17 -3.64 1.21
C ILE A 57 -7.01 -4.15 -0.23
N SER A 58 -7.81 -3.65 -1.18
CA SER A 58 -7.68 -4.02 -2.60
C SER A 58 -6.32 -3.62 -3.17
N LEU A 59 -5.80 -2.44 -2.83
CA LEU A 59 -4.46 -1.99 -3.22
C LEU A 59 -3.38 -2.89 -2.60
N PHE A 60 -3.50 -3.21 -1.32
CA PHE A 60 -2.56 -4.09 -0.62
C PHE A 60 -2.52 -5.50 -1.22
N LEU A 61 -3.69 -6.08 -1.52
CA LEU A 61 -3.77 -7.40 -2.16
C LEU A 61 -3.20 -7.40 -3.58
N LEU A 62 -3.46 -6.34 -4.36
CA LEU A 62 -2.84 -6.17 -5.67
C LEU A 62 -1.31 -6.08 -5.54
N PHE A 63 -0.80 -5.28 -4.60
CA PHE A 63 0.63 -5.18 -4.33
C PHE A 63 1.25 -6.54 -3.98
N LEU A 64 0.62 -7.31 -3.09
CA LEU A 64 1.13 -8.63 -2.73
C LEU A 64 1.14 -9.60 -3.93
N TYR A 65 0.10 -9.56 -4.76
CA TYR A 65 0.02 -10.36 -5.99
C TYR A 65 1.15 -10.00 -6.95
N GLU A 66 1.30 -8.72 -7.31
CA GLU A 66 2.34 -8.23 -8.22
C GLU A 66 3.75 -8.50 -7.68
N LEU A 67 3.96 -8.31 -6.37
CA LEU A 67 5.20 -8.65 -5.69
C LEU A 67 5.56 -10.12 -5.86
N MET A 68 4.61 -11.03 -5.62
CA MET A 68 4.84 -12.48 -5.76
C MET A 68 5.09 -12.89 -7.22
N VAL A 69 4.29 -12.38 -8.16
CA VAL A 69 4.41 -12.68 -9.59
C VAL A 69 5.77 -12.19 -10.12
N SER A 70 6.14 -10.97 -9.78
CA SER A 70 7.40 -10.36 -10.22
C SER A 70 8.62 -11.02 -9.56
N ALA A 71 8.55 -11.37 -8.26
CA ALA A 71 9.59 -12.15 -7.61
C ALA A 71 9.79 -13.52 -8.29
N TRP A 72 8.71 -14.20 -8.66
CA TRP A 72 8.78 -15.45 -9.39
C TRP A 72 9.33 -15.29 -10.81
N SER A 73 8.96 -14.23 -11.50
CA SER A 73 9.48 -13.88 -12.83
C SER A 73 10.99 -13.68 -12.79
N VAL A 74 11.48 -12.88 -11.84
CA VAL A 74 12.92 -12.65 -11.64
C VAL A 74 13.64 -13.94 -11.21
N ALA A 75 13.05 -14.76 -10.34
CA ALA A 75 13.64 -16.04 -9.96
C ALA A 75 13.81 -16.99 -11.17
N LYS A 76 12.80 -17.09 -12.03
CA LYS A 76 12.89 -17.87 -13.28
C LYS A 76 13.96 -17.33 -14.21
N LEU A 77 14.04 -16.01 -14.34
CA LEU A 77 15.03 -15.34 -15.17
C LEU A 77 16.46 -15.64 -14.70
N VAL A 78 16.73 -15.53 -13.39
CA VAL A 78 18.05 -15.82 -12.81
C VAL A 78 18.43 -17.30 -12.96
N CYS A 79 17.45 -18.21 -12.89
CA CYS A 79 17.67 -19.64 -13.12
C CYS A 79 17.76 -20.01 -14.62
N SER A 80 17.48 -19.08 -15.54
CA SER A 80 17.53 -19.36 -16.98
C SER A 80 18.99 -19.47 -17.44
N PRO A 81 19.35 -20.51 -18.23
CA PRO A 81 20.71 -20.66 -18.77
C PRO A 81 21.07 -19.59 -19.80
N ARG A 82 20.07 -18.88 -20.36
CA ARG A 82 20.27 -17.70 -21.21
C ARG A 82 19.47 -16.55 -20.64
N MET A 83 20.16 -15.50 -20.19
CA MET A 83 19.58 -14.25 -19.73
C MET A 83 19.70 -13.21 -20.86
N GLU A 84 18.71 -13.16 -21.73
CA GLU A 84 18.59 -12.10 -22.73
C GLU A 84 17.81 -10.94 -22.10
N LEU A 85 18.54 -10.02 -21.46
CA LEU A 85 17.97 -8.84 -20.81
C LEU A 85 18.24 -7.58 -21.62
N LYS A 86 17.24 -6.71 -21.70
CA LYS A 86 17.36 -5.39 -22.31
C LYS A 86 17.13 -4.32 -21.23
N PRO A 87 18.09 -4.07 -20.33
CA PRO A 87 17.91 -3.06 -19.29
C PRO A 87 17.71 -1.68 -19.91
N GLY A 88 16.86 -0.87 -19.27
CA GLY A 88 16.56 0.47 -19.78
C GLY A 88 15.98 1.38 -18.71
N ILE A 89 16.06 2.69 -18.95
CA ILE A 89 15.39 3.71 -18.15
C ILE A 89 14.34 4.36 -19.02
N PHE A 90 13.12 4.48 -18.52
CA PHE A 90 12.05 5.18 -19.20
C PHE A 90 11.35 6.16 -18.26
N ARG A 91 10.79 7.21 -18.85
CA ARG A 91 10.06 8.26 -18.13
C ARG A 91 8.58 7.93 -18.04
N TYR A 92 8.03 7.70 -16.86
CA TYR A 92 6.59 7.51 -16.60
C TYR A 92 5.92 8.86 -16.29
N GLU A 93 4.72 9.11 -16.84
CA GLU A 93 3.94 10.33 -16.58
C GLU A 93 2.97 10.09 -15.43
N LEU A 94 3.11 10.87 -14.36
CA LEU A 94 2.33 10.75 -13.14
C LEU A 94 0.96 11.43 -13.27
N ARG A 95 -0.08 10.73 -12.83
CA ARG A 95 -1.45 11.25 -12.62
C ARG A 95 -1.73 11.58 -11.16
N LEU A 96 -0.79 11.27 -10.27
CA LEU A 96 -0.87 11.54 -8.83
C LEU A 96 -0.31 12.93 -8.53
N GLU A 97 -1.04 13.71 -7.72
CA GLU A 97 -0.68 15.10 -7.42
C GLU A 97 -0.06 15.26 -6.02
N ARG A 98 -0.36 14.34 -5.09
CA ARG A 98 0.11 14.45 -3.70
C ARG A 98 1.42 13.71 -3.50
N ASP A 99 2.36 14.37 -2.80
CA ASP A 99 3.70 13.85 -2.51
C ASP A 99 3.68 12.44 -1.91
N PHE A 100 2.79 12.20 -0.96
CA PHE A 100 2.69 10.88 -0.32
C PHE A 100 2.22 9.79 -1.31
N GLU A 101 1.36 10.10 -2.27
CA GLU A 101 0.87 9.14 -3.27
C GLU A 101 1.97 8.79 -4.25
N ILE A 102 2.75 9.80 -4.68
CA ILE A 102 3.91 9.63 -5.56
C ILE A 102 4.96 8.76 -4.88
N VAL A 103 5.28 9.06 -3.61
CA VAL A 103 6.22 8.26 -2.80
C VAL A 103 5.71 6.83 -2.64
N LEU A 104 4.42 6.64 -2.37
CA LEU A 104 3.83 5.30 -2.25
C LEU A 104 3.96 4.51 -3.55
N LEU A 105 3.62 5.13 -4.69
CA LEU A 105 3.74 4.53 -6.01
C LEU A 105 5.20 4.14 -6.31
N ALA A 106 6.15 5.07 -6.08
CA ALA A 106 7.57 4.83 -6.31
C ALA A 106 8.11 3.66 -5.47
N ASN A 107 7.68 3.54 -4.21
CA ASN A 107 8.05 2.42 -3.35
C ASN A 107 7.42 1.10 -3.82
N MET A 108 6.15 1.08 -4.22
CA MET A 108 5.49 -0.12 -4.76
C MET A 108 6.16 -0.63 -6.03
N ILE A 109 6.55 0.27 -6.94
CA ILE A 109 7.29 -0.08 -8.16
C ILE A 109 8.67 -0.64 -7.82
N THR A 110 9.38 0.00 -6.88
CA THR A 110 10.72 -0.44 -6.46
C THR A 110 10.71 -1.80 -5.77
N LEU A 111 9.67 -2.09 -4.98
CA LEU A 111 9.52 -3.36 -4.30
C LEU A 111 9.10 -4.50 -5.25
N THR A 112 8.51 -4.18 -6.41
CA THR A 112 8.14 -5.14 -7.44
C THR A 112 9.39 -5.55 -8.24
N PRO A 113 9.92 -6.78 -8.08
CA PRO A 113 11.22 -7.13 -8.65
C PRO A 113 11.24 -7.01 -10.18
N GLY A 114 12.28 -6.39 -10.71
CA GLY A 114 12.40 -6.11 -12.15
C GLY A 114 12.20 -4.64 -12.52
N THR A 115 11.75 -3.80 -11.59
CA THR A 115 11.71 -2.34 -11.73
C THR A 115 12.28 -1.62 -10.51
N LEU A 116 12.78 -0.41 -10.71
CA LEU A 116 13.35 0.46 -9.68
C LEU A 116 12.99 1.92 -9.99
N SER A 117 12.48 2.66 -9.01
CA SER A 117 12.32 4.11 -9.15
C SER A 117 13.67 4.80 -9.00
N VAL A 118 14.06 5.61 -9.98
CA VAL A 118 15.36 6.30 -10.02
C VAL A 118 15.24 7.70 -9.45
N ASP A 119 14.29 8.48 -9.97
CA ASP A 119 14.10 9.88 -9.58
C ASP A 119 12.70 10.38 -9.93
N VAL A 120 12.27 11.44 -9.26
CA VAL A 120 11.03 12.18 -9.56
C VAL A 120 11.41 13.55 -10.10
N SER A 121 10.77 13.98 -11.19
CA SER A 121 11.06 15.32 -11.75
C SER A 121 10.73 16.43 -10.75
N ASP A 122 11.44 17.56 -10.85
CA ASP A 122 11.22 18.73 -9.98
C ASP A 122 9.77 19.24 -9.99
N ASP A 123 9.10 19.10 -11.14
CA ASP A 123 7.70 19.48 -11.33
C ASP A 123 6.69 18.39 -10.92
N LYS A 124 7.17 17.25 -10.41
CA LYS A 124 6.40 16.08 -9.96
C LYS A 124 5.48 15.46 -11.01
N LYS A 125 5.71 15.76 -12.30
CA LYS A 125 4.92 15.20 -13.42
C LYS A 125 5.48 13.90 -13.95
N TYR A 126 6.74 13.60 -13.66
CA TYR A 126 7.41 12.43 -14.19
C TYR A 126 8.13 11.62 -13.10
N LEU A 127 8.04 10.30 -13.23
CA LEU A 127 8.81 9.33 -12.46
C LEU A 127 9.75 8.60 -13.42
N TYR A 128 11.06 8.67 -13.19
CA TYR A 128 12.04 7.92 -13.96
C TYR A 128 12.19 6.52 -13.37
N ILE A 129 11.99 5.51 -14.20
CA ILE A 129 11.96 4.10 -13.78
C ILE A 129 13.02 3.34 -14.56
N HIS A 130 13.85 2.61 -13.84
CA HIS A 130 14.74 1.61 -14.42
C HIS A 130 14.03 0.25 -14.44
N ALA A 131 14.03 -0.42 -15.59
CA ALA A 131 13.58 -1.80 -15.72
C ALA A 131 14.76 -2.73 -16.04
N LEU A 132 14.75 -3.90 -15.40
CA LEU A 132 15.71 -4.99 -15.63
C LEU A 132 15.57 -5.54 -17.05
N ASP A 133 14.33 -5.68 -17.53
CA ASP A 133 14.00 -5.97 -18.91
C ASP A 133 13.01 -4.93 -19.44
N CYS A 134 13.45 -4.17 -20.44
CA CYS A 134 12.75 -3.06 -21.05
C CYS A 134 12.38 -3.38 -22.51
N ALA A 135 12.17 -4.65 -22.84
CA ALA A 135 11.73 -5.08 -24.17
C ALA A 135 10.38 -4.49 -24.60
N ASP A 136 9.46 -4.25 -23.65
CA ASP A 136 8.18 -3.55 -23.87
C ASP A 136 7.94 -2.46 -22.79
N PRO A 137 8.53 -1.26 -22.96
CA PRO A 137 8.36 -0.16 -22.01
C PRO A 137 6.90 0.31 -21.92
N ASP A 138 6.13 0.21 -23.00
CA ASP A 138 4.73 0.65 -23.05
C ASP A 138 3.81 -0.32 -22.32
N GLY A 139 4.10 -1.62 -22.36
CA GLY A 139 3.49 -2.63 -21.49
C GLY A 139 3.68 -2.30 -20.02
N ILE A 140 4.91 -1.98 -19.60
CA ILE A 140 5.23 -1.63 -18.21
C ILE A 140 4.48 -0.36 -17.79
N ARG A 141 4.45 0.67 -18.64
CA ARG A 141 3.68 1.91 -18.38
C ARG A 141 2.20 1.60 -18.13
N ARG A 142 1.58 0.78 -18.98
CA ARG A 142 0.16 0.40 -18.83
C ARG A 142 -0.08 -0.37 -17.52
N GLY A 143 0.78 -1.32 -17.19
CA GLY A 143 0.67 -2.08 -15.94
C GLY A 143 0.71 -1.18 -14.70
N ILE A 144 1.59 -0.19 -14.67
CA ILE A 144 1.68 0.78 -13.58
C ILE A 144 0.42 1.68 -13.52
N ALA A 145 -0.02 2.18 -14.67
CA ALA A 145 -1.16 3.09 -14.79
C ALA A 145 -2.49 2.43 -14.39
N ASP A 146 -2.77 1.25 -14.92
CA ASP A 146 -4.03 0.54 -14.72
C ASP A 146 -4.05 -0.23 -13.39
N GLY A 147 -2.87 -0.56 -12.85
CA GLY A 147 -2.70 -1.24 -11.56
C GLY A 147 -2.53 -0.25 -10.41
N PHE A 148 -1.28 -0.02 -9.99
CA PHE A 148 -0.97 0.71 -8.76
C PHE A 148 -1.47 2.15 -8.77
N GLU A 149 -1.23 2.91 -9.84
CA GLU A 149 -1.57 4.33 -9.85
C GLU A 149 -3.08 4.55 -9.73
N THR A 150 -3.88 3.78 -10.48
CA THR A 150 -5.34 3.83 -10.39
C THR A 150 -5.83 3.43 -9.01
N LYS A 151 -5.29 2.36 -8.41
CA LYS A 151 -5.68 1.89 -7.07
C LYS A 151 -5.30 2.86 -5.95
N ILE A 152 -4.14 3.51 -6.05
CA ILE A 152 -3.73 4.56 -5.11
C ILE A 152 -4.70 5.72 -5.19
N ARG A 153 -4.99 6.22 -6.40
CA ARG A 153 -5.95 7.31 -6.61
C ARG A 153 -7.34 6.95 -6.07
N GLU A 154 -7.83 5.74 -6.32
CA GLU A 154 -9.10 5.28 -5.74
C GLU A 154 -9.09 5.26 -4.21
N ALA A 155 -8.01 4.73 -3.62
CA ALA A 155 -7.89 4.56 -2.17
C ALA A 155 -7.82 5.91 -1.43
N PHE A 156 -7.19 6.91 -2.04
CA PHE A 156 -6.89 8.17 -1.36
C PHE A 156 -7.64 9.38 -1.91
N ALA A 157 -8.43 9.25 -2.98
CA ALA A 157 -9.41 10.25 -3.40
C ALA A 157 -10.38 10.66 -2.28
#